data_AF-A0A966ARR9-F1
#
_entry.id   AF-A0A966ARR9-F1
#
_cell.length_a   1.000
_cell.length_b   1.000
_cell.length_c   1.000
_cell.angle_alpha   90.00
_cell.angle_beta   90.00
_cell.angle_gamma   90.00
#
_symmetry.space_group_name_H-M   'P 1'
#
loop_
_entity.id
_entity.type
_entity.pdbx_description
1 polymer ?
#
loop_
_entity_poly.entity_id
_entity_poly.type
_entity_poly.pdbx_seq_one_letter_code
_entity_poly.pdbx_strand_id
1 'polypeptide(L)'
;MKSPNKCPVPQLNSTPLNSTHSKASGFLITSRWSVPVLFMLICMITAGCSMGTPQLKDLSDPLAVQSKPSRETYQKVLKNDELLGYVGAVQLTTTSGGTQTSSVIFKVYDTTFNFLGTYNELGRTYRFDKNSKTFLGNFEPEGSFRQIMEVDGMLRFEDGIE
;
A
#
# COMPACT_ATOMS: atom_id res chain seq x y z
N MET A 1 46.65 32.56 10.42
CA MET A 1 47.19 31.31 11.02
C MET A 1 46.31 30.89 12.18
N LYS A 2 46.08 29.57 12.30
CA LYS A 2 45.42 28.79 13.37
C LYS A 2 43.89 28.62 13.32
N SER A 3 43.51 27.56 12.58
CA SER A 3 42.37 26.66 12.81
C SER A 3 42.74 25.66 13.94
N PRO A 4 41.90 24.68 14.33
CA PRO A 4 40.76 24.77 15.26
C PRO A 4 40.94 23.82 16.46
N ASN A 5 40.26 24.06 17.59
CA ASN A 5 40.18 23.06 18.66
C ASN A 5 38.99 22.12 18.42
N LYS A 6 39.31 20.92 17.95
CA LYS A 6 38.53 19.68 18.12
C LYS A 6 38.49 19.32 19.61
N CYS A 7 37.32 18.92 20.10
CA CYS A 7 37.23 17.88 21.12
C CYS A 7 36.17 16.84 20.71
N PRO A 8 36.39 15.55 21.03
CA PRO A 8 35.82 14.43 20.29
C PRO A 8 34.67 13.73 21.04
N VAL A 9 33.81 13.08 20.26
CA VAL A 9 32.83 12.08 20.70
C VAL A 9 33.54 10.74 20.98
N PRO A 10 33.33 10.08 22.13
CA PRO A 10 33.69 8.68 22.29
C PRO A 10 32.50 7.77 21.98
N GLN A 11 32.78 6.77 21.14
CA GLN A 11 31.90 5.67 20.79
C GLN A 11 31.70 4.73 21.98
N LEU A 12 30.47 4.24 22.16
CA LEU A 12 30.16 3.14 23.07
C LEU A 12 30.10 1.84 22.26
N ASN A 13 31.10 0.98 22.42
CA ASN A 13 31.00 -0.43 22.05
C ASN A 13 31.99 -1.26 22.88
N SER A 14 31.57 -2.50 23.14
CA SER A 14 32.28 -3.66 23.71
C SER A 14 32.25 -3.90 25.23
N THR A 15 31.42 -4.87 25.61
CA THR A 15 31.67 -5.95 26.60
C THR A 15 33.08 -6.54 26.43
N PRO A 16 33.76 -7.09 27.46
CA PRO A 16 33.28 -8.28 28.20
C PRO A 16 33.76 -8.44 29.68
N LEU A 17 33.29 -9.53 30.31
CA LEU A 17 34.03 -10.51 31.17
C LEU A 17 33.41 -10.83 32.57
N ASN A 18 33.00 -12.10 32.67
CA ASN A 18 33.12 -13.07 33.78
C ASN A 18 32.67 -12.74 35.22
N SER A 19 31.80 -13.63 35.75
CA SER A 19 32.09 -14.42 36.96
C SER A 19 30.96 -15.41 37.29
N THR A 20 31.24 -16.70 37.06
CA THR A 20 31.03 -17.85 37.97
C THR A 20 29.76 -17.97 38.80
N HIS A 21 28.95 -19.00 38.53
CA HIS A 21 28.64 -20.05 39.51
C HIS A 21 28.10 -21.32 38.81
N SER A 22 28.95 -22.34 38.72
CA SER A 22 28.57 -23.70 38.33
C SER A 22 28.40 -24.53 39.59
N LYS A 23 27.21 -25.10 39.79
CA LYS A 23 26.97 -26.21 40.73
C LYS A 23 25.68 -26.91 40.32
N ALA A 24 25.82 -28.04 39.63
CA ALA A 24 24.78 -29.06 39.56
C ALA A 24 25.47 -30.42 39.63
N SER A 25 25.45 -30.99 40.83
CA SER A 25 25.77 -32.37 41.13
C SER A 25 24.46 -33.02 41.59
N GLY A 26 24.15 -34.23 41.12
CA GLY A 26 23.06 -35.02 41.70
C GLY A 26 22.36 -35.93 40.70
N PHE A 27 22.88 -37.15 40.58
CA PHE A 27 22.35 -38.26 39.81
C PHE A 27 21.23 -38.98 40.59
N LEU A 28 20.30 -39.59 39.85
CA LEU A 28 19.34 -40.67 40.20
C LEU A 28 18.12 -40.34 41.08
N ILE A 29 16.92 -40.64 40.54
CA ILE A 29 16.10 -41.79 40.98
C ILE A 29 15.15 -42.19 39.82
N THR A 30 15.05 -43.50 39.66
CA THR A 30 14.27 -44.35 38.75
C THR A 30 12.76 -44.28 38.94
N SER A 31 11.98 -44.66 37.91
CA SER A 31 10.84 -45.62 37.98
C SER A 31 9.84 -45.35 36.85
N ARG A 32 9.93 -46.09 35.73
CA ARG A 32 8.99 -47.18 35.35
C ARG A 32 7.51 -46.79 35.47
N TRP A 33 6.86 -46.39 34.37
CA TRP A 33 5.52 -46.88 33.98
C TRP A 33 5.42 -46.83 32.45
N SER A 34 5.54 -48.01 31.86
CA SER A 34 5.12 -48.33 30.50
C SER A 34 3.59 -48.29 30.43
N VAL A 35 3.03 -47.85 29.30
CA VAL A 35 2.10 -48.61 28.43
C VAL A 35 1.41 -47.61 27.48
N PRO A 36 1.71 -47.65 26.16
CA PRO A 36 0.98 -46.95 25.12
C PRO A 36 -0.13 -47.88 24.59
N VAL A 37 -1.34 -47.84 25.16
CA VAL A 37 -2.51 -48.55 24.62
C VAL A 37 -3.77 -47.72 24.88
N LEU A 38 -3.96 -46.66 24.10
CA LEU A 38 -5.29 -46.10 23.86
C LEU A 38 -5.32 -45.39 22.50
N PHE A 39 -4.85 -46.10 21.49
CA PHE A 39 -5.26 -45.85 20.11
C PHE A 39 -6.65 -46.50 19.95
N MET A 40 -7.58 -45.81 19.29
CA MET A 40 -8.91 -46.31 18.86
C MET A 40 -10.04 -46.41 19.89
N LEU A 41 -10.47 -45.28 20.46
CA LEU A 41 -11.89 -45.03 20.72
C LEU A 41 -12.14 -43.55 21.07
N ILE A 42 -12.46 -42.71 20.09
CA ILE A 42 -13.36 -41.53 20.11
C ILE A 42 -13.22 -40.90 18.70
N CYS A 43 -13.76 -41.61 17.70
CA CYS A 43 -13.96 -41.12 16.33
C CYS A 43 -15.42 -40.72 16.07
N MET A 44 -16.24 -40.52 17.12
CA MET A 44 -17.65 -40.16 16.97
C MET A 44 -18.09 -39.13 18.01
N ILE A 45 -17.64 -37.90 17.82
CA ILE A 45 -18.48 -36.73 18.13
C ILE A 45 -18.58 -35.93 16.84
N THR A 46 -19.50 -36.39 16.00
CA THR A 46 -20.02 -35.69 14.85
C THR A 46 -20.77 -34.43 15.28
N ALA A 47 -20.73 -33.44 14.39
CA ALA A 47 -21.68 -32.34 14.23
C ALA A 47 -21.52 -31.14 15.20
N GLY A 48 -21.02 -30.04 14.65
CA GLY A 48 -21.18 -28.71 15.25
C GLY A 48 -20.22 -27.68 14.71
N CYS A 49 -20.66 -26.92 13.71
CA CYS A 49 -20.11 -25.61 13.33
C CYS A 49 -18.70 -25.57 12.72
N SER A 50 -18.55 -26.18 11.54
CA SER A 50 -17.75 -25.56 10.48
C SER A 50 -18.53 -24.34 9.95
N MET A 51 -18.65 -23.29 10.76
CA MET A 51 -19.10 -21.99 10.26
C MET A 51 -17.86 -21.32 9.68
N GLY A 52 -17.81 -21.29 8.35
CA GLY A 52 -16.70 -20.75 7.59
C GLY A 52 -16.27 -19.41 8.16
N THR A 53 -14.95 -19.23 8.19
CA THR A 53 -14.31 -17.92 8.09
C THR A 53 -15.23 -16.99 7.32
N PRO A 54 -15.66 -15.84 7.85
CA PRO A 54 -16.20 -14.82 6.99
C PRO A 54 -15.04 -14.48 6.06
N GLN A 55 -15.05 -15.09 4.87
CA GLN A 55 -14.55 -14.40 3.71
C GLN A 55 -15.32 -13.09 3.78
N LEU A 56 -14.63 -12.05 4.21
CA LEU A 56 -14.91 -10.71 3.76
C LEU A 56 -14.96 -10.88 2.24
N LYS A 57 -16.16 -11.15 1.72
CA LYS A 57 -16.47 -10.75 0.37
C LYS A 57 -16.30 -9.25 0.47
N ASP A 58 -15.09 -8.81 0.15
CA ASP A 58 -14.80 -7.43 -0.15
C ASP A 58 -15.56 -7.15 -1.45
N LEU A 59 -16.88 -7.07 -1.31
CA LEU A 59 -17.85 -6.57 -2.27
C LEU A 59 -17.72 -5.06 -2.19
N SER A 60 -16.54 -4.60 -2.55
CA SER A 60 -16.16 -3.22 -2.66
C SER A 60 -14.94 -3.14 -3.56
N ASP A 61 -15.12 -3.59 -4.80
CA ASP A 61 -14.51 -2.82 -5.89
C ASP A 61 -15.56 -1.90 -6.52
N PRO A 62 -15.93 -0.77 -5.87
CA PRO A 62 -16.73 0.25 -6.52
C PRO A 62 -15.92 1.01 -7.59
N LEU A 63 -14.64 0.68 -7.82
CA LEU A 63 -13.81 1.37 -8.81
C LEU A 63 -13.92 0.79 -10.23
N ALA A 64 -14.72 -0.26 -10.42
CA ALA A 64 -15.17 -0.67 -11.75
C ALA A 64 -16.18 0.30 -12.38
N VAL A 65 -16.43 1.48 -11.79
CA VAL A 65 -16.99 2.61 -12.53
C VAL A 65 -15.90 3.17 -13.43
N GLN A 66 -15.73 2.50 -14.58
CA GLN A 66 -15.02 3.00 -15.75
C GLN A 66 -15.80 4.16 -16.38
N SER A 67 -16.22 5.15 -15.58
CA SER A 67 -16.73 6.40 -16.12
C SER A 67 -15.56 7.10 -16.79
N LYS A 68 -15.64 7.24 -18.12
CA LYS A 68 -14.74 8.13 -18.84
C LYS A 68 -15.08 9.57 -18.41
N PRO A 69 -14.08 10.42 -18.12
CA PRO A 69 -14.30 11.85 -17.96
C PRO A 69 -15.08 12.39 -19.16
N SER A 70 -15.98 13.34 -18.95
CA SER A 70 -16.63 14.04 -20.06
C SER A 70 -15.56 14.79 -20.85
N ARG A 71 -15.74 14.91 -22.17
CA ARG A 71 -14.75 15.55 -23.06
C ARG A 71 -14.39 16.98 -22.63
N GLU A 72 -15.27 17.64 -21.89
CA GLU A 72 -15.13 19.02 -21.43
C GLU A 72 -14.25 19.18 -20.17
N THR A 73 -13.92 18.09 -19.47
CA THR A 73 -13.14 18.15 -18.21
C THR A 73 -11.70 17.68 -18.35
N TYR A 74 -11.22 17.50 -19.59
CA TYR A 74 -9.83 17.12 -19.82
C TYR A 74 -8.91 18.34 -19.83
N GLN A 75 -7.74 18.16 -19.24
CA GLN A 75 -6.61 19.08 -19.27
C GLN A 75 -5.47 18.43 -20.04
N LYS A 76 -4.85 19.18 -20.96
CA LYS A 76 -3.58 18.85 -21.59
C LYS A 76 -2.46 19.08 -20.59
N VAL A 77 -1.50 18.15 -20.54
CA VAL A 77 -0.30 18.29 -19.71
C VAL A 77 0.91 18.38 -20.62
N LEU A 78 1.64 19.49 -20.55
CA LEU A 78 2.81 19.77 -21.37
C LEU A 78 4.08 19.85 -20.53
N LYS A 79 5.20 19.50 -21.16
CA LYS A 79 6.56 19.71 -20.65
C LYS A 79 7.40 20.31 -21.76
N ASN A 80 7.97 21.50 -21.52
CA ASN A 80 8.72 22.24 -22.55
C ASN A 80 7.94 22.38 -23.87
N ASP A 81 6.65 22.67 -23.79
CA ASP A 81 5.70 22.77 -24.91
C ASP A 81 5.43 21.46 -25.68
N GLU A 82 5.95 20.33 -25.21
CA GLU A 82 5.61 18.99 -25.72
C GLU A 82 4.44 18.38 -24.93
N LEU A 83 3.43 17.86 -25.62
CA LEU A 83 2.28 17.19 -25.01
C LEU A 83 2.72 15.84 -24.42
N LEU A 84 2.56 15.67 -23.10
CA LEU A 84 2.84 14.41 -22.42
C LEU A 84 1.61 13.51 -22.27
N GLY A 85 0.43 14.11 -22.12
CA GLY A 85 -0.80 13.35 -21.90
C GLY A 85 -1.95 14.23 -21.43
N TYR A 86 -2.94 13.57 -20.84
CA TYR A 86 -4.18 14.22 -20.43
C TYR A 86 -4.57 13.83 -19.02
N VAL A 87 -5.25 14.75 -18.33
CA VAL A 87 -5.91 14.50 -17.06
C VAL A 87 -7.39 14.77 -17.23
N GLY A 88 -8.26 13.84 -16.85
CA GLY A 88 -9.71 14.06 -16.84
C GLY A 88 -10.30 13.89 -15.46
N ALA A 89 -11.17 14.81 -15.05
CA ALA A 89 -11.86 14.76 -13.77
C ALA A 89 -13.18 13.99 -13.86
N VAL A 90 -13.43 13.14 -12.85
CA VAL A 90 -14.65 12.35 -12.69
C VAL A 90 -15.21 12.58 -11.29
N GLN A 91 -16.45 13.05 -11.21
CA GLN A 91 -17.19 13.07 -9.95
C GLN A 91 -17.78 11.68 -9.65
N LEU A 92 -17.52 11.19 -8.45
CA LEU A 92 -18.12 9.99 -7.90
C LEU A 92 -19.06 10.39 -6.78
N THR A 93 -20.33 10.03 -6.92
CA THR A 93 -21.33 10.18 -5.86
C THR A 93 -21.64 8.80 -5.30
N THR A 94 -21.33 8.59 -4.02
CA THR A 94 -21.66 7.35 -3.30
C THR A 94 -22.75 7.63 -2.28
N THR A 95 -23.82 6.84 -2.32
CA THR A 95 -24.90 6.90 -1.32
C THR A 95 -24.73 5.76 -0.33
N SER A 96 -24.53 6.07 0.94
CA SER A 96 -24.45 5.07 2.01
C SER A 96 -25.34 5.50 3.18
N GLY A 97 -26.27 4.62 3.59
CA GLY A 97 -27.20 4.90 4.70
C GLY A 97 -28.07 6.15 4.52
N GLY A 98 -28.37 6.54 3.28
CA GLY A 98 -29.14 7.75 2.96
C GLY A 98 -28.31 9.04 2.88
N THR A 99 -27.01 8.99 3.21
CA THR A 99 -26.09 10.11 3.03
C THR A 99 -25.41 10.01 1.67
N GLN A 100 -25.41 11.12 0.91
CA GLN A 100 -24.66 11.24 -0.34
C GLN A 100 -23.31 11.88 -0.07
N THR A 101 -22.24 11.18 -0.44
CA THR A 101 -20.87 11.71 -0.43
C THR A 101 -20.39 11.84 -1.86
N SER A 102 -19.91 13.03 -2.23
CA SER A 102 -19.28 13.27 -3.53
C SER A 102 -17.76 13.35 -3.37
N SER A 103 -17.02 12.80 -4.32
CA SER A 103 -15.56 12.86 -4.37
C SER A 103 -15.10 13.00 -5.81
N VAL A 104 -14.00 13.72 -6.04
CA VAL A 104 -13.40 13.83 -7.37
C VAL A 104 -12.23 12.87 -7.50
N ILE A 105 -12.22 12.11 -8.60
CA ILE A 105 -11.06 11.33 -9.04
C ILE A 105 -10.56 11.90 -10.36
N PHE A 106 -9.27 12.17 -10.42
CA PHE A 106 -8.55 12.55 -11.62
C PHE A 106 -7.95 11.31 -12.26
N LYS A 107 -8.23 11.10 -13.54
CA LYS A 107 -7.69 9.99 -14.34
C LYS A 107 -6.62 10.51 -15.27
N VAL A 108 -5.47 9.85 -15.29
CA VAL A 108 -4.31 10.19 -16.12
C VAL A 108 -4.27 9.29 -17.34
N TYR A 109 -4.02 9.90 -18.50
CA TYR A 109 -3.96 9.24 -19.79
C TYR A 109 -2.68 9.64 -20.54
N ASP A 110 -2.15 8.74 -21.36
CA ASP A 110 -1.11 9.08 -22.33
C ASP A 110 -1.67 9.88 -23.52
N THR A 111 -0.80 10.26 -24.45
CA THR A 111 -1.15 11.00 -25.68
C THR A 111 -2.09 10.24 -26.62
N THR A 112 -2.23 8.92 -26.44
CA THR A 112 -3.12 8.05 -27.21
C THR A 112 -4.41 7.68 -26.45
N PHE A 113 -4.68 8.36 -25.32
CA PHE A 113 -5.81 8.10 -24.43
C PHE A 113 -5.82 6.71 -23.77
N ASN A 114 -4.65 6.06 -23.62
CA ASN A 114 -4.56 4.90 -22.74
C ASN A 114 -4.57 5.37 -21.29
N PHE A 115 -5.38 4.70 -20.48
CA PHE A 115 -5.47 4.98 -19.05
C PHE A 115 -4.24 4.45 -18.32
N LEU A 116 -3.61 5.30 -17.51
CA LEU A 116 -2.36 4.98 -16.80
C LEU A 116 -2.48 5.04 -15.28
N GLY A 117 -3.40 5.84 -14.75
CA GLY A 117 -3.38 6.13 -13.32
C GLY A 117 -4.54 6.96 -12.82
N THR A 118 -4.66 7.04 -11.49
CA THR A 118 -5.61 7.91 -10.81
C THR A 118 -4.97 8.62 -9.64
N TYR A 119 -5.45 9.82 -9.35
CA TYR A 119 -5.28 10.47 -8.05
C TYR A 119 -6.57 11.17 -7.62
N ASN A 120 -6.67 11.54 -6.35
CA ASN A 120 -7.83 12.27 -5.82
C ASN A 120 -7.42 13.59 -5.18
N GLU A 121 -8.38 14.32 -4.62
CA GLU A 121 -8.17 15.62 -3.95
C GLU A 121 -7.22 15.55 -2.74
N LEU A 122 -7.00 14.36 -2.18
CA LEU A 122 -6.05 14.12 -1.09
C LEU A 122 -4.67 13.64 -1.59
N GLY A 123 -4.46 13.64 -2.90
CA GLY A 123 -3.22 13.20 -3.52
C GLY A 123 -2.98 11.70 -3.56
N ARG A 124 -3.95 10.87 -3.14
CA ARG A 124 -3.80 9.40 -3.11
C ARG A 124 -3.62 8.88 -4.53
N THR A 125 -2.40 8.49 -4.87
CA THR A 125 -1.97 8.22 -6.24
C THR A 125 -1.83 6.72 -6.49
N TYR A 126 -2.38 6.28 -7.60
CA TYR A 126 -2.32 4.90 -8.07
C TYR A 126 -1.91 4.86 -9.53
N ARG A 127 -1.01 3.92 -9.88
CA ARG A 127 -0.70 3.55 -11.25
C ARG A 127 -1.35 2.23 -11.60
N PHE A 128 -1.81 2.12 -12.84
CA PHE A 128 -2.46 0.94 -13.37
C PHE A 128 -1.63 0.41 -14.53
N ASP A 129 -1.16 -0.82 -14.39
CA ASP A 129 -0.61 -1.60 -15.48
C ASP A 129 -1.65 -2.64 -15.92
N LYS A 130 -1.36 -3.38 -16.99
CA LYS A 130 -2.29 -4.32 -17.63
C LYS A 130 -3.05 -5.23 -16.66
N ASN A 131 -2.40 -5.65 -15.56
CA ASN A 131 -2.98 -6.55 -14.57
C ASN A 131 -2.74 -6.11 -13.11
N SER A 132 -2.24 -4.90 -12.86
CA SER A 132 -1.87 -4.45 -11.52
C SER A 132 -2.32 -3.04 -11.23
N LYS A 133 -2.64 -2.80 -9.97
CA LYS A 133 -2.88 -1.49 -9.39
C LYS A 133 -1.86 -1.27 -8.28
N THR A 134 -0.99 -0.28 -8.47
CA THR A 134 0.11 0.01 -7.55
C THR A 134 -0.15 1.33 -6.85
N PHE A 135 -0.14 1.34 -5.53
CA PHE A 135 -0.19 2.58 -4.75
C PHE A 135 1.19 3.22 -4.73
N LEU A 136 1.27 4.49 -5.14
CA LEU A 136 2.55 5.22 -5.22
C LEU A 136 2.79 6.13 -4.02
N GLY A 137 1.73 6.52 -3.30
CA GLY A 137 1.82 7.46 -2.19
C GLY A 137 0.79 8.58 -2.30
N ASN A 138 1.02 9.64 -1.52
CA ASN A 138 0.21 10.86 -1.53
C ASN A 138 1.05 12.01 -2.07
N PHE A 139 0.59 12.65 -3.14
CA PHE A 139 1.31 13.73 -3.81
C PHE A 139 0.35 14.86 -4.19
N GLU A 140 0.87 16.08 -4.31
CA GLU A 140 0.14 17.16 -4.97
C GLU A 140 -0.26 16.77 -6.41
N PRO A 141 -1.26 17.40 -7.05
CA PRO A 141 -1.77 17.00 -8.36
C PRO A 141 -0.67 16.86 -9.44
N GLU A 142 0.24 17.83 -9.56
CA GLU A 142 1.37 17.75 -10.48
C GLU A 142 2.33 16.61 -10.12
N GLY A 143 2.58 16.39 -8.83
CA GLY A 143 3.39 15.28 -8.34
C GLY A 143 2.76 13.93 -8.67
N SER A 144 1.46 13.81 -8.51
CA SER A 144 0.69 12.60 -8.83
C SER A 144 0.83 12.25 -10.31
N PHE A 145 0.69 13.24 -11.20
CA PHE A 145 0.89 13.06 -12.64
C PHE A 145 2.33 12.60 -12.95
N ARG A 146 3.34 13.26 -12.37
CA ARG A 146 4.75 12.87 -12.53
C ARG A 146 5.01 11.42 -12.14
N GLN A 147 4.47 10.99 -11.00
CA GLN A 147 4.64 9.62 -10.50
C GLN A 147 3.93 8.58 -11.38
N ILE A 148 2.76 8.90 -11.95
CA ILE A 148 2.04 8.01 -12.85
C ILE A 148 2.74 7.88 -14.22
N MET A 149 3.21 9.01 -14.76
CA MET A 149 3.87 9.09 -16.07
C MET A 149 5.36 8.76 -16.03
N GLU A 150 5.95 8.62 -14.84
CA GLU A 150 7.39 8.46 -14.63
C GLU A 150 8.22 9.57 -15.28
N VAL A 151 7.77 10.83 -15.13
CA VAL A 151 8.44 12.01 -15.69
C VAL A 151 8.87 12.98 -14.61
N ASP A 152 10.03 13.59 -14.83
CA ASP A 152 10.54 14.68 -14.00
C ASP A 152 10.42 16.04 -14.69
N GLY A 153 10.57 17.11 -13.92
CA GLY A 153 10.56 18.50 -14.40
C GLY A 153 9.27 19.25 -14.11
N MET A 154 9.21 20.50 -14.56
CA MET A 154 8.01 21.34 -14.44
C MET A 154 7.00 20.99 -15.53
N LEU A 155 5.73 20.91 -15.13
CA LEU A 155 4.62 20.61 -16.02
C LEU A 155 3.70 21.82 -16.14
N ARG A 156 3.06 21.97 -17.30
CA ARG A 156 2.02 22.97 -17.53
C ARG A 156 0.71 22.25 -17.81
N PHE A 157 -0.34 22.60 -17.06
CA PHE A 157 -1.69 22.08 -17.25
C PHE A 157 -2.51 23.14 -17.98
N GLU A 158 -3.10 22.77 -19.11
CA GLU A 158 -3.92 23.65 -19.94
C GLU A 158 -5.30 23.02 -20.12
N ASP A 159 -6.36 23.82 -20.00
CA ASP A 159 -7.72 23.31 -20.17
C ASP A 159 -8.00 22.93 -21.63
N GLY A 160 -8.78 21.86 -21.80
CA GLY A 160 -9.41 21.48 -23.05
C GLY A 160 -8.69 20.40 -23.87
N ILE A 161 -9.46 19.83 -24.79
CA ILE A 161 -9.03 19.02 -25.93
C ILE A 161 -9.75 19.65 -27.12
N GLU A 162 -9.04 20.46 -27.90
CA GLU A 162 -9.57 20.98 -29.17
C GLU A 162 -9.83 19.86 -30.17
#